data_AF-A0A173MJ92-F1
#
_entry.id   AF-A0A173MJ92-F1
#
_cell.length_a   1.000
_cell.length_b   1.000
_cell.length_c   1.000
_cell.angle_alpha   90.00
_cell.angle_beta   90.00
_cell.angle_gamma   90.00
#
_symmetry.space_group_name_H-M   'P 1'
#
loop_
_entity.id
_entity.type
_entity.pdbx_description
1 polymer ?
#
loop_
_entity_poly.entity_id
_entity_poly.type
_entity_poly.pdbx_seq_one_letter_code
_entity_poly.pdbx_strand_id
1 'polypeptide(L)'
;MSHICCLLDACVIINLIHVSDDDFILKKMKGLDIHINDIVFKEVRDNVYHRLEYRSMSKYENKESIDAARKGIDQKLTFFRGKSDNNEEVLKDPEGEFFEKIKGATGYSKRTNGELCSTGHALFVSRYEQKKVFFYTDDYPAKDFFSPFFDYQQIGQIKDSADLIVLLFWMDESFTTHQLDSTLSALYSQYVTDVTLLKERLQSYLKNNVDASFIRTKKQIAERLRELIAKLDKLDFTKITELWTFFEENKAKSKEVYEMLKQFDSILELELKEGADTLLAKITRLRNEIKTNKIYRFDDFFSN
;
A
#
# COMPACT_ATOMS: atom_id res chain seq x y z
N MET A 1 18.56 -12.22 -17.74
CA MET A 1 17.83 -12.36 -16.47
C MET A 1 18.04 -11.07 -15.69
N SER A 2 16.99 -10.44 -15.18
CA SER A 2 17.17 -9.23 -14.37
C SER A 2 17.87 -9.57 -13.06
N HIS A 3 18.79 -8.70 -12.65
CA HIS A 3 19.50 -8.82 -11.38
C HIS A 3 18.70 -8.27 -10.19
N ILE A 4 17.48 -7.77 -10.44
CA ILE A 4 16.66 -7.09 -9.43
C ILE A 4 15.49 -7.98 -9.06
N CYS A 5 15.60 -8.55 -7.85
CA CYS A 5 14.59 -9.39 -7.24
C CYS A 5 13.64 -8.54 -6.40
N CYS A 6 12.38 -8.50 -6.81
CA CYS A 6 11.33 -7.72 -6.18
C CYS A 6 10.31 -8.65 -5.53
N LEU A 7 10.06 -8.45 -4.25
CA LEU A 7 8.94 -9.06 -3.54
C LEU A 7 7.85 -8.00 -3.35
N LEU A 8 6.61 -8.29 -3.72
CA LEU A 8 5.53 -7.32 -3.67
C LEU A 8 4.49 -7.67 -2.61
N ASP A 9 4.12 -6.68 -1.80
CA ASP A 9 3.01 -6.75 -0.86
C ASP A 9 1.65 -6.44 -1.51
N ALA A 10 0.55 -6.75 -0.82
CA ALA A 10 -0.81 -6.62 -1.35
C ALA A 10 -1.17 -5.16 -1.67
N CYS A 11 -0.85 -4.24 -0.77
CA CYS A 11 -1.11 -2.81 -0.93
C CYS A 11 -0.46 -2.24 -2.20
N VAL A 12 0.81 -2.58 -2.44
CA VAL A 12 1.57 -2.18 -3.63
C VAL A 12 0.91 -2.72 -4.89
N ILE A 13 0.58 -4.01 -4.93
CA ILE A 13 -0.06 -4.62 -6.10
C ILE A 13 -1.39 -3.94 -6.42
N ILE A 14 -2.24 -3.72 -5.41
CA ILE A 14 -3.54 -3.06 -5.56
C ILE A 14 -3.33 -1.65 -6.14
N ASN A 15 -2.39 -0.88 -5.61
CA ASN A 15 -2.09 0.46 -6.09
C ASN A 15 -1.58 0.46 -7.54
N LEU A 16 -0.70 -0.47 -7.90
CA LEU A 16 -0.19 -0.60 -9.27
C LEU A 16 -1.30 -0.96 -10.28
N ILE A 17 -2.24 -1.83 -9.89
CA ILE A 17 -3.41 -2.17 -10.71
C ILE A 17 -4.25 -0.93 -11.01
N HIS A 18 -4.47 -0.08 -10.00
CA HIS A 18 -5.30 1.12 -10.12
C HIS A 18 -4.58 2.31 -10.78
N VAL A 19 -3.25 2.37 -10.74
CA VAL A 19 -2.45 3.46 -11.35
C VAL A 19 -2.01 3.16 -12.79
N SER A 20 -1.94 1.90 -13.20
CA SER A 20 -1.41 1.53 -14.51
C SER A 20 -2.43 1.79 -15.62
N ASP A 21 -2.31 2.90 -16.34
CA ASP A 21 -3.05 3.12 -17.59
C ASP A 21 -2.59 2.12 -18.67
N ASP A 22 -3.53 1.45 -19.36
CA ASP A 22 -3.30 0.55 -20.52
C ASP A 22 -2.13 -0.45 -20.38
N ASP A 23 -2.00 -1.04 -19.18
CA ASP A 23 -0.95 -1.98 -18.77
C ASP A 23 0.48 -1.43 -18.89
N PHE A 24 0.63 -0.11 -18.99
CA PHE A 24 1.93 0.55 -19.17
C PHE A 24 2.94 0.10 -18.10
N ILE A 25 2.59 0.22 -16.81
CA ILE A 25 3.48 -0.16 -15.70
C ILE A 25 3.76 -1.67 -15.71
N LEU A 26 2.75 -2.49 -15.98
CA LEU A 26 2.92 -3.95 -16.03
C LEU A 26 3.88 -4.39 -17.14
N LYS A 27 3.85 -3.70 -18.29
CA LYS A 27 4.81 -3.95 -19.38
C LYS A 27 6.24 -3.63 -18.95
N LYS A 28 6.45 -2.54 -18.20
CA LYS A 28 7.77 -2.19 -17.63
C LYS A 28 8.24 -3.22 -16.60
N MET A 29 7.32 -3.75 -15.81
CA MET A 29 7.59 -4.78 -14.80
C MET A 29 7.98 -6.15 -15.38
N LYS A 30 7.74 -6.42 -16.67
CA LYS A 30 8.11 -7.71 -17.29
C LYS A 30 9.60 -8.03 -17.19
N GLY A 31 10.44 -7.00 -17.15
CA GLY A 31 11.88 -7.15 -16.98
C GLY A 31 12.29 -7.55 -15.57
N LEU A 32 11.45 -7.39 -14.55
CA LEU A 32 11.79 -7.67 -13.16
C LEU A 32 11.61 -9.16 -12.81
N ASP A 33 12.44 -9.63 -11.90
CA ASP A 33 12.24 -10.89 -11.19
C ASP A 33 11.29 -10.64 -10.02
N ILE A 34 10.00 -10.93 -10.22
CA ILE A 34 8.92 -10.57 -9.29
C ILE A 34 8.41 -11.81 -8.61
N HIS A 35 8.38 -11.75 -7.29
CA HIS A 35 7.89 -12.78 -6.39
C HIS A 35 6.66 -12.26 -5.65
N ILE A 36 5.61 -13.08 -5.58
CA ILE A 36 4.39 -12.78 -4.84
C ILE A 36 3.99 -14.00 -4.03
N ASN A 37 3.78 -13.83 -2.72
CA ASN A 37 3.32 -14.91 -1.86
C ASN A 37 1.82 -15.17 -2.10
N ASP A 38 1.37 -16.43 -2.01
CA ASP A 38 -0.03 -16.79 -2.22
C ASP A 38 -1.01 -16.14 -1.22
N ILE A 39 -0.57 -15.95 0.04
CA ILE A 39 -1.38 -15.24 1.04
C ILE A 39 -1.56 -13.78 0.62
N VAL A 40 -0.48 -13.14 0.16
CA VAL A 40 -0.53 -11.78 -0.40
C VAL A 40 -1.43 -11.72 -1.63
N PHE A 41 -1.31 -12.67 -2.56
CA PHE A 41 -2.16 -12.69 -3.76
C PHE A 41 -3.64 -12.94 -3.43
N LYS A 42 -3.92 -13.71 -2.37
CA LYS A 42 -5.28 -13.85 -1.85
C LYS A 42 -5.80 -12.52 -1.29
N GLU A 43 -5.01 -11.83 -0.47
CA GLU A 43 -5.36 -10.49 0.05
C GLU A 43 -5.62 -9.49 -1.09
N VAL A 44 -4.84 -9.52 -2.17
CA VAL A 44 -5.10 -8.72 -3.37
C VAL A 44 -6.47 -9.03 -3.96
N ARG A 45 -6.80 -10.31 -4.19
CA ARG A 45 -8.10 -10.70 -4.77
C ARG A 45 -9.29 -10.28 -3.91
N ASP A 46 -9.13 -10.35 -2.59
CA ASP A 46 -10.20 -10.00 -1.64
C ASP A 46 -10.46 -8.48 -1.60
N ASN A 47 -9.46 -7.64 -1.93
CA ASN A 47 -9.54 -6.19 -1.71
C ASN A 47 -9.50 -5.33 -2.99
N VAL A 48 -8.99 -5.83 -4.12
CA VAL A 48 -8.75 -5.02 -5.34
C VAL A 48 -10.02 -4.40 -5.93
N TYR A 49 -11.18 -5.04 -5.76
CA TYR A 49 -12.46 -4.54 -6.27
C TYR A 49 -13.21 -3.65 -5.29
N HIS A 50 -12.74 -3.48 -4.05
CA HIS A 50 -13.45 -2.76 -3.00
C HIS A 50 -13.90 -1.36 -3.47
N ARG A 51 -13.05 -0.67 -4.24
CA ARG A 51 -13.35 0.65 -4.83
C ARG A 51 -14.50 0.66 -5.84
N LEU A 52 -14.78 -0.46 -6.52
CA LEU A 52 -15.89 -0.60 -7.48
C LEU A 52 -17.23 -0.91 -6.79
N GLU A 53 -17.21 -1.46 -5.58
CA GLU A 53 -18.43 -1.92 -4.89
C GLU A 53 -19.24 -0.78 -4.29
N TYR A 54 -18.60 0.37 -4.09
CA TYR A 54 -19.27 1.58 -3.65
C TYR A 54 -19.90 2.33 -4.83
N ARG A 55 -21.15 1.99 -5.14
CA ARG A 55 -21.93 2.58 -6.26
C ARG A 55 -22.12 4.11 -6.19
N SER A 56 -21.92 4.73 -5.03
CA SER A 56 -21.92 6.20 -4.89
C SER A 56 -20.53 6.83 -5.09
N MET A 57 -19.50 6.02 -5.33
CA MET A 57 -18.08 6.40 -5.23
C MET A 57 -17.26 6.12 -6.49
N SER A 58 -17.87 5.63 -7.56
CA SER A 58 -17.18 5.43 -8.82
C SER A 58 -17.28 6.67 -9.70
N LYS A 59 -16.18 7.07 -10.36
CA LYS A 59 -16.24 7.88 -11.60
C LYS A 59 -17.13 7.25 -12.68
N TYR A 60 -17.53 6.01 -12.47
CA TYR A 60 -18.37 5.18 -13.29
C TYR A 60 -19.84 5.48 -12.95
N GLU A 61 -20.46 6.29 -13.80
CA GLU A 61 -21.84 6.74 -13.66
C GLU A 61 -22.86 5.62 -13.96
N ASN A 62 -22.41 4.50 -14.54
CA ASN A 62 -23.28 3.44 -15.01
C ASN A 62 -22.66 2.03 -14.86
N LYS A 63 -23.51 1.01 -15.00
CA LYS A 63 -23.11 -0.40 -14.89
C LYS A 63 -22.04 -0.79 -15.92
N GLU A 64 -22.14 -0.27 -17.15
CA GLU A 64 -21.21 -0.59 -18.24
C GLU A 64 -19.77 -0.15 -17.93
N SER A 65 -19.62 1.03 -17.32
CA SER A 65 -18.31 1.56 -16.95
C SER A 65 -17.70 0.84 -15.74
N ILE A 66 -18.51 0.34 -14.80
CA ILE A 66 -18.08 -0.58 -13.74
C ILE A 66 -17.63 -1.92 -14.34
N ASP A 67 -18.39 -2.48 -15.27
CA ASP A 67 -18.04 -3.76 -15.93
C ASP A 67 -16.74 -3.63 -16.75
N ALA A 68 -16.53 -2.48 -17.41
CA ALA A 68 -15.28 -2.18 -18.12
C ALA A 68 -14.09 -2.06 -17.15
N ALA A 69 -14.26 -1.35 -16.03
CA ALA A 69 -13.23 -1.23 -15.00
C ALA A 69 -12.88 -2.60 -14.39
N ARG A 70 -13.89 -3.42 -14.09
CA ARG A 70 -13.70 -4.79 -13.58
C ARG A 70 -12.90 -5.64 -14.57
N LYS A 71 -13.24 -5.61 -15.86
CA LYS A 71 -12.47 -6.32 -16.91
C LYS A 71 -11.02 -5.83 -16.97
N GLY A 72 -10.78 -4.53 -16.85
CA GLY A 72 -9.43 -3.97 -16.81
C GLY A 72 -8.64 -4.46 -15.58
N ILE A 73 -9.26 -4.53 -14.41
CA ILE A 73 -8.66 -5.10 -13.21
C ILE A 73 -8.33 -6.59 -13.41
N ASP A 74 -9.26 -7.38 -13.97
CA ASP A 74 -9.08 -8.82 -14.20
C ASP A 74 -7.89 -9.12 -15.14
N GLN A 75 -7.73 -8.30 -16.18
CA GLN A 75 -6.58 -8.39 -17.10
C GLN A 75 -5.26 -8.15 -16.35
N LYS A 76 -5.20 -7.09 -15.53
CA LYS A 76 -4.02 -6.77 -14.73
C LYS A 76 -3.72 -7.82 -13.66
N LEU A 77 -4.75 -8.38 -13.02
CA LEU A 77 -4.59 -9.48 -12.06
C LEU A 77 -3.98 -10.72 -12.70
N THR A 78 -4.25 -10.98 -13.98
CA THR A 78 -3.67 -12.12 -14.70
C THR A 78 -2.14 -12.01 -14.80
N PHE A 79 -1.60 -10.79 -14.95
CA PHE A 79 -0.16 -10.56 -14.90
C PHE A 79 0.44 -10.97 -13.55
N PHE A 80 -0.14 -10.49 -12.44
CA PHE A 80 0.36 -10.78 -11.09
C PHE A 80 0.16 -12.25 -10.71
N ARG A 81 -0.92 -12.89 -11.15
CA ARG A 81 -1.11 -14.34 -10.99
C ARG A 81 -0.01 -15.15 -11.67
N GLY A 82 0.54 -14.67 -12.78
CA GLY A 82 1.69 -15.29 -13.43
C GLY A 82 3.01 -15.12 -12.69
N LYS A 83 3.02 -14.34 -11.59
CA LYS A 83 4.17 -14.06 -10.72
C LYS A 83 3.95 -14.55 -9.28
N SER A 84 2.78 -15.12 -8.98
CA SER A 84 2.54 -15.78 -7.71
C SER A 84 3.22 -17.13 -7.73
N ASP A 85 4.20 -17.29 -6.85
CA ASP A 85 4.88 -18.55 -6.66
C ASP A 85 4.23 -19.29 -5.51
N ASN A 86 3.97 -20.58 -5.74
CA ASN A 86 3.46 -21.48 -4.71
C ASN A 86 4.60 -21.75 -3.72
N ASN A 87 4.77 -20.85 -2.76
CA ASN A 87 5.77 -20.90 -1.70
C ASN A 87 5.43 -21.96 -0.64
N GLU A 88 4.74 -23.01 -1.04
CA GLU A 88 4.36 -24.15 -0.23
C GLU A 88 5.56 -24.75 0.50
N GLU A 89 6.77 -24.70 -0.06
CA GLU A 89 7.98 -25.20 0.62
C GLU A 89 8.51 -24.27 1.72
N VAL A 90 8.31 -22.94 1.60
CA VAL A 90 8.63 -21.97 2.66
C VAL A 90 7.56 -21.98 3.77
N LEU A 91 6.32 -22.29 3.38
CA LEU A 91 5.17 -22.41 4.29
C LEU A 91 5.04 -23.79 4.93
N LYS A 92 5.62 -24.84 4.32
CA LYS A 92 5.90 -26.12 4.97
C LYS A 92 7.07 -25.87 5.91
N ASP A 93 6.77 -25.26 7.02
CA ASP A 93 7.58 -25.20 8.21
C ASP A 93 7.25 -26.47 9.01
N PRO A 94 7.89 -27.64 8.72
CA PRO A 94 7.48 -28.92 9.31
C PRO A 94 7.52 -28.93 10.85
N GLU A 95 8.23 -27.97 11.46
CA GLU A 95 8.34 -27.80 12.91
C GLU A 95 7.67 -26.51 13.44
N GLY A 96 7.15 -25.63 12.57
CA GLY A 96 6.50 -24.37 12.96
C GLY A 96 7.44 -23.30 13.54
N GLU A 97 8.75 -23.47 13.40
CA GLU A 97 9.75 -22.62 14.04
C GLU A 97 10.26 -21.47 13.18
N PHE A 98 10.12 -21.52 11.85
CA PHE A 98 10.73 -20.55 10.95
C PHE A 98 10.16 -19.15 11.19
N PHE A 99 8.85 -19.01 11.15
CA PHE A 99 8.18 -17.73 11.40
C PHE A 99 8.30 -17.29 12.87
N GLU A 100 8.31 -18.23 13.81
CA GLU A 100 8.51 -17.91 15.23
C GLU A 100 9.92 -17.39 15.53
N LYS A 101 10.96 -17.87 14.83
CA LYS A 101 12.32 -17.30 14.91
C LYS A 101 12.36 -15.87 14.37
N ILE A 102 11.67 -15.59 13.27
CA ILE A 102 11.57 -14.22 12.73
C ILE A 102 10.81 -13.32 13.72
N LYS A 103 9.69 -13.79 14.27
CA LYS A 103 8.95 -13.06 15.32
C LYS A 103 9.80 -12.81 16.55
N GLY A 104 10.57 -13.80 17.02
CA GLY A 104 11.49 -13.63 18.15
C GLY A 104 12.60 -12.63 17.88
N ALA A 105 13.16 -12.61 16.66
CA ALA A 105 14.21 -11.68 16.26
C ALA A 105 13.72 -10.24 16.05
N THR A 106 12.46 -10.07 15.63
CA THR A 106 11.86 -8.77 15.31
C THR A 106 11.01 -8.21 16.45
N GLY A 107 10.55 -9.07 17.37
CA GLY A 107 9.52 -8.76 18.36
C GLY A 107 8.08 -8.80 17.81
N TYR A 108 7.87 -9.31 16.59
CA TYR A 108 6.57 -9.23 15.90
C TYR A 108 5.54 -10.12 16.60
N SER A 109 4.49 -9.51 17.15
CA SER A 109 3.49 -10.21 17.95
C SER A 109 2.19 -10.50 17.20
N LYS A 110 2.00 -9.95 15.98
CA LYS A 110 0.80 -10.22 15.19
C LYS A 110 0.81 -11.67 14.67
N ARG A 111 -0.39 -12.17 14.34
CA ARG A 111 -0.57 -13.47 13.66
C ARG A 111 0.15 -13.46 12.30
N THR A 112 0.46 -14.64 11.78
CA THR A 112 1.03 -14.80 10.44
C THR A 112 0.08 -14.22 9.39
N ASN A 113 0.53 -13.16 8.72
CA ASN A 113 -0.17 -12.37 7.70
C ASN A 113 0.75 -12.14 6.48
N GLY A 114 0.28 -11.41 5.48
CA GLY A 114 1.06 -11.06 4.28
C GLY A 114 2.44 -10.45 4.57
N GLU A 115 2.55 -9.55 5.55
CA GLU A 115 3.79 -8.87 5.93
C GLU A 115 4.86 -9.87 6.45
N LEU A 116 4.49 -10.72 7.42
CA LEU A 116 5.40 -11.70 8.00
C LEU A 116 5.78 -12.78 6.97
N CYS A 117 4.81 -13.23 6.17
CA CYS A 117 5.06 -14.19 5.10
C CYS A 117 6.01 -13.62 4.04
N SER A 118 5.84 -12.34 3.70
CA SER A 118 6.74 -11.65 2.77
C SER A 118 8.14 -11.51 3.35
N THR A 119 8.29 -11.16 4.62
CA THR A 119 9.59 -11.09 5.29
C THR A 119 10.29 -12.45 5.30
N GLY A 120 9.57 -13.52 5.65
CA GLY A 120 10.11 -14.89 5.61
C GLY A 120 10.50 -15.32 4.20
N HIS A 121 9.68 -14.99 3.20
CA HIS A 121 9.97 -15.29 1.81
C HIS A 121 11.20 -14.51 1.30
N ALA A 122 11.34 -13.24 1.65
CA ALA A 122 12.51 -12.44 1.30
C ALA A 122 13.80 -13.05 1.86
N LEU A 123 13.77 -13.53 3.12
CA LEU A 123 14.90 -14.24 3.71
C LEU A 123 15.20 -15.54 2.95
N PHE A 124 14.17 -16.33 2.63
CA PHE A 124 14.32 -17.58 1.87
C PHE A 124 14.98 -17.33 0.52
N VAL A 125 14.43 -16.44 -0.31
CA VAL A 125 14.97 -16.10 -1.63
C VAL A 125 16.40 -15.58 -1.50
N SER A 126 16.67 -14.75 -0.49
CA SER A 126 18.02 -14.23 -0.27
C SER A 126 19.04 -15.32 0.03
N ARG A 127 18.67 -16.38 0.74
CA ARG A 127 19.58 -17.48 1.11
C ARG A 127 19.66 -18.57 0.06
N TYR A 128 18.51 -19.00 -0.45
CA TYR A 128 18.40 -20.12 -1.35
C TYR A 128 18.81 -19.73 -2.78
N GLU A 129 18.32 -18.59 -3.26
CA GLU A 129 18.64 -18.09 -4.60
C GLU A 129 19.84 -17.12 -4.62
N GLN A 130 20.38 -16.78 -3.46
CA GLN A 130 21.55 -15.91 -3.30
C GLN A 130 21.36 -14.51 -3.90
N LYS A 131 20.14 -13.97 -3.79
CA LYS A 131 19.77 -12.65 -4.32
C LYS A 131 19.63 -11.60 -3.21
N LYS A 132 19.85 -10.33 -3.55
CA LYS A 132 19.37 -9.21 -2.73
C LYS A 132 17.93 -8.94 -3.09
N VAL A 133 17.06 -8.88 -2.07
CA VAL A 133 15.61 -8.74 -2.25
C VAL A 133 15.18 -7.32 -1.91
N PHE A 134 14.45 -6.69 -2.84
CA PHE A 134 13.72 -5.45 -2.59
C PHE A 134 12.28 -5.79 -2.26
N PHE A 135 11.91 -5.66 -0.98
CA PHE A 135 10.54 -5.86 -0.52
C PHE A 135 9.77 -4.55 -0.64
N TYR A 136 8.78 -4.51 -1.53
CA TYR A 136 7.94 -3.35 -1.75
C TYR A 136 6.66 -3.48 -0.94
N THR A 137 6.47 -2.56 0.00
CA THR A 137 5.23 -2.37 0.75
C THR A 137 4.95 -0.89 0.95
N ASP A 138 3.68 -0.52 0.89
CA ASP A 138 3.22 0.82 1.26
C ASP A 138 2.78 0.89 2.74
N ASP A 139 2.82 -0.26 3.45
CA ASP A 139 2.61 -0.37 4.89
C ASP A 139 3.85 0.13 5.64
N TYR A 140 3.75 1.35 6.19
CA TYR A 140 4.78 1.97 6.99
C TYR A 140 5.07 1.23 8.31
N PRO A 141 4.07 0.80 9.10
CA PRO A 141 4.30 -0.11 10.22
C PRO A 141 5.18 -1.31 9.87
N ALA A 142 4.92 -2.00 8.75
CA ALA A 142 5.75 -3.13 8.33
C ALA A 142 7.20 -2.72 8.02
N LYS A 143 7.42 -1.58 7.35
CA LYS A 143 8.77 -1.04 7.11
C LYS A 143 9.52 -0.82 8.41
N ASP A 144 8.92 -0.11 9.35
CA ASP A 144 9.53 0.21 10.63
C ASP A 144 9.88 -1.06 11.42
N PHE A 145 9.02 -2.06 11.35
CA PHE A 145 9.16 -3.30 12.10
C PHE A 145 10.28 -4.20 11.54
N PHE A 146 10.31 -4.37 10.22
CA PHE A 146 11.17 -5.37 9.57
C PHE A 146 12.48 -4.80 9.01
N SER A 147 12.63 -3.48 8.84
CA SER A 147 13.87 -2.89 8.30
C SER A 147 15.13 -3.27 9.09
N PRO A 148 15.15 -3.20 10.45
CA PRO A 148 16.32 -3.62 11.22
C PRO A 148 16.69 -5.09 11.00
N PHE A 149 15.68 -5.95 10.80
CA PHE A 149 15.89 -7.35 10.50
C PHE A 149 16.47 -7.56 9.08
N PHE A 150 15.95 -6.84 8.08
CA PHE A 150 16.50 -6.87 6.72
C PHE A 150 17.97 -6.45 6.68
N ASP A 151 18.32 -5.39 7.41
CA ASP A 151 19.68 -4.88 7.52
C ASP A 151 20.59 -5.89 8.23
N TYR A 152 20.19 -6.38 9.41
CA TYR A 152 20.99 -7.36 10.17
C TYR A 152 21.20 -8.66 9.40
N GLN A 153 20.15 -9.18 8.76
CA GLN A 153 20.20 -10.39 7.96
C GLN A 153 20.75 -10.16 6.55
N GLN A 154 21.13 -8.93 6.19
CA GLN A 154 21.69 -8.62 4.88
C GLN A 154 20.80 -9.10 3.72
N ILE A 155 19.48 -9.04 3.87
CA ILE A 155 18.50 -9.53 2.88
C ILE A 155 18.46 -8.59 1.67
N GLY A 156 18.43 -7.29 1.93
CA GLY A 156 18.22 -6.25 0.92
C GLY A 156 17.57 -5.04 1.57
N GLN A 157 16.55 -4.47 0.94
CA GLN A 157 15.89 -3.25 1.44
C GLN A 157 14.37 -3.36 1.35
N ILE A 158 13.69 -2.67 2.27
CA ILE A 158 12.25 -2.44 2.19
C ILE A 158 12.00 -1.07 1.55
N LYS A 159 11.08 -1.00 0.58
CA LYS A 159 10.79 0.16 -0.29
C LYS A 159 9.28 0.33 -0.49
N ASP A 160 8.81 1.41 -1.12
CA ASP A 160 7.39 1.63 -1.49
C ASP A 160 7.14 1.59 -3.00
N SER A 161 5.86 1.64 -3.37
CA SER A 161 5.39 1.86 -4.74
C SER A 161 6.06 3.04 -5.44
N ALA A 162 6.38 4.14 -4.74
CA ALA A 162 7.04 5.28 -5.38
C ALA A 162 8.48 4.93 -5.78
N ASP A 163 9.24 4.24 -4.93
CA ASP A 163 10.56 3.71 -5.27
C ASP A 163 10.50 2.72 -6.45
N LEU A 164 9.49 1.85 -6.49
CA LEU A 164 9.31 0.89 -7.58
C LEU A 164 9.08 1.61 -8.92
N ILE A 165 8.24 2.64 -8.94
CA ILE A 165 7.98 3.43 -10.15
C ILE A 165 9.26 4.11 -10.64
N VAL A 166 10.09 4.65 -9.73
CA VAL A 166 11.40 5.22 -10.08
C VAL A 166 12.34 4.16 -10.64
N LEU A 167 12.37 2.97 -10.04
CA LEU A 167 13.14 1.85 -10.54
C LEU A 167 12.73 1.49 -11.98
N LEU A 168 11.43 1.39 -12.25
CA LEU A 168 10.92 1.10 -13.59
C LEU A 168 11.31 2.18 -14.60
N PHE A 169 11.32 3.45 -14.20
CA PHE A 169 11.80 4.55 -15.02
C PHE A 169 13.31 4.45 -15.29
N TRP A 170 14.09 4.01 -14.31
CA TRP A 170 15.53 3.83 -14.47
C TRP A 170 15.86 2.69 -15.44
N MET A 171 15.09 1.61 -15.42
CA MET A 171 15.34 0.41 -16.22
C MET A 171 14.88 0.49 -17.68
N ASP A 172 14.01 1.43 -18.02
CA ASP A 172 13.42 1.52 -19.36
C ASP A 172 13.55 2.92 -19.94
N GLU A 173 14.39 3.06 -20.96
CA GLU A 173 14.65 4.34 -21.62
C GLU A 173 13.40 4.97 -22.24
N SER A 174 12.45 4.15 -22.69
CA SER A 174 11.20 4.62 -23.28
C SER A 174 10.21 5.15 -22.25
N PHE A 175 10.46 4.94 -20.95
CA PHE A 175 9.68 5.55 -19.88
C PHE A 175 10.12 7.01 -19.69
N THR A 176 9.37 7.96 -20.24
CA THR A 176 9.74 9.38 -20.22
C THR A 176 9.52 10.04 -18.84
N THR A 177 10.20 11.17 -18.59
CA THR A 177 10.03 11.95 -17.35
C THR A 177 8.60 12.44 -17.16
N HIS A 178 7.91 12.79 -18.24
CA HIS A 178 6.49 13.17 -18.20
C HIS A 178 5.61 12.00 -17.75
N GLN A 179 5.85 10.79 -18.29
CA GLN A 179 5.13 9.60 -17.86
C GLN A 179 5.44 9.27 -16.39
N LEU A 180 6.68 9.46 -15.93
CA LEU A 180 7.06 9.26 -14.53
C LEU A 180 6.27 10.20 -13.62
N ASP A 181 6.27 11.50 -13.90
CA ASP A 181 5.50 12.48 -13.11
C ASP A 181 3.99 12.17 -13.13
N SER A 182 3.46 11.80 -14.30
CA SER A 182 2.05 11.40 -14.44
C SER A 182 1.71 10.18 -13.59
N THR A 183 2.56 9.15 -13.61
CA THR A 183 2.37 7.92 -12.82
C THR A 183 2.43 8.22 -11.32
N LEU A 184 3.40 9.01 -10.88
CA LEU A 184 3.52 9.43 -9.47
C LEU A 184 2.32 10.30 -9.05
N SER A 185 1.83 11.17 -9.92
CA SER A 185 0.61 11.97 -9.68
C SER A 185 -0.62 11.09 -9.54
N ALA A 186 -0.74 10.06 -10.39
CA ALA A 186 -1.82 9.10 -10.31
C ALA A 186 -1.73 8.28 -9.02
N LEU A 187 -0.54 7.82 -8.61
CA LEU A 187 -0.33 7.12 -7.34
C LEU A 187 -0.75 7.99 -6.14
N TYR A 188 -0.31 9.26 -6.11
CA TYR A 188 -0.74 10.23 -5.10
C TYR A 188 -2.27 10.35 -5.05
N SER A 189 -2.90 10.44 -6.22
CA SER A 189 -4.36 10.57 -6.34
C SER A 189 -5.09 9.32 -5.85
N GLN A 190 -4.51 8.13 -5.99
CA GLN A 190 -5.10 6.89 -5.48
C GLN A 190 -5.25 6.91 -3.95
N TYR A 191 -4.28 7.46 -3.24
CA TYR A 191 -4.30 7.59 -1.78
C TYR A 191 -5.22 8.72 -1.29
N VAL A 192 -5.16 9.89 -1.93
CA VAL A 192 -6.01 11.03 -1.56
C VAL A 192 -7.49 10.73 -1.81
N THR A 193 -7.79 9.92 -2.81
CA THR A 193 -9.16 9.47 -3.10
C THR A 193 -9.74 8.70 -1.91
N ASP A 194 -9.01 7.73 -1.35
CA ASP A 194 -9.46 6.97 -0.19
C ASP A 194 -9.73 7.87 1.03
N VAL A 195 -8.84 8.86 1.28
CA VAL A 195 -9.03 9.86 2.35
C VAL A 195 -10.29 10.69 2.13
N THR A 196 -10.52 11.13 0.89
CA THR A 196 -11.69 11.93 0.52
C THR A 196 -12.97 11.13 0.74
N LEU A 197 -12.98 9.86 0.36
CA LEU A 197 -14.13 8.97 0.49
C LEU A 197 -14.47 8.67 1.94
N LEU A 198 -13.47 8.36 2.77
CA LEU A 198 -13.65 8.19 4.20
C LEU A 198 -14.26 9.46 4.82
N LYS A 199 -13.73 10.64 4.45
CA LYS A 199 -14.23 11.94 4.93
C LYS A 199 -15.71 12.14 4.59
N GLU A 200 -16.10 11.94 3.33
CA GLU A 200 -17.48 12.11 2.88
C GLU A 200 -18.44 11.19 3.63
N ARG A 201 -18.04 9.94 3.86
CA ARG A 201 -18.86 8.96 4.58
C ARG A 201 -19.05 9.34 6.05
N LEU A 202 -17.98 9.77 6.71
CA LEU A 202 -18.04 10.27 8.09
C LEU A 202 -18.86 11.56 8.19
N GLN A 203 -18.78 12.45 7.21
CA GLN A 203 -19.61 13.66 7.14
C GLN A 203 -21.09 13.34 6.96
N SER A 204 -21.42 12.38 6.08
CA SER A 204 -22.79 11.89 5.90
C SER A 204 -23.31 11.27 7.19
N TYR A 205 -22.49 10.46 7.87
CA TYR A 205 -22.83 9.90 9.17
C TYR A 205 -23.11 10.98 10.21
N LEU A 206 -22.22 11.97 10.33
CA LEU A 206 -22.35 13.11 11.24
C LEU A 206 -23.66 13.87 10.97
N LYS A 207 -23.99 14.14 9.70
CA LYS A 207 -25.19 14.89 9.32
C LYS A 207 -26.48 14.14 9.64
N ASN A 208 -26.51 12.83 9.42
CA ASN A 208 -27.74 12.04 9.46
C ASN A 208 -28.00 11.37 10.82
N ASN A 209 -26.97 11.15 11.64
CA ASN A 209 -27.07 10.32 12.85
C ASN A 209 -26.62 11.03 14.14
N VAL A 210 -25.97 12.20 14.04
CA VAL A 210 -25.48 12.95 15.22
C VAL A 210 -26.40 14.14 15.48
N ASP A 211 -27.50 13.87 16.18
CA ASP A 211 -28.45 14.89 16.63
C ASP A 211 -28.17 15.39 18.07
N ALA A 212 -29.02 16.26 18.60
CA ALA A 212 -28.88 16.78 19.96
C ALA A 212 -28.94 15.69 21.03
N SER A 213 -29.71 14.62 20.81
CA SER A 213 -29.83 13.48 21.73
C SER A 213 -28.53 12.64 21.76
N PHE A 214 -27.97 12.38 20.57
CA PHE A 214 -26.67 11.74 20.42
C PHE A 214 -25.59 12.56 21.11
N ILE A 215 -25.53 13.87 20.88
CA ILE A 215 -24.51 14.74 21.50
C ILE A 215 -24.63 14.71 23.02
N ARG A 216 -25.84 14.70 23.58
CA ARG A 216 -26.05 14.63 25.04
C ARG A 216 -25.51 13.33 25.65
N THR A 217 -25.63 12.21 24.93
CA THR A 217 -25.30 10.87 25.44
C THR A 217 -23.89 10.41 25.07
N LYS A 218 -23.35 10.90 23.95
CA LYS A 218 -22.07 10.48 23.35
C LYS A 218 -21.23 11.69 22.93
N LYS A 219 -21.18 12.73 23.76
CA LYS A 219 -20.47 14.00 23.50
C LYS A 219 -19.04 13.80 22.97
N GLN A 220 -18.25 12.98 23.67
CA GLN A 220 -16.86 12.72 23.33
C GLN A 220 -16.71 12.05 21.94
N ILE A 221 -17.60 11.10 21.60
CA ILE A 221 -17.62 10.46 20.27
C ILE A 221 -17.91 11.49 19.18
N ALA A 222 -18.88 12.37 19.41
CA ALA A 222 -19.23 13.42 18.45
C ALA A 222 -18.09 14.45 18.26
N GLU A 223 -17.41 14.83 19.34
CA GLU A 223 -16.25 15.73 19.29
C GLU A 223 -15.09 15.10 18.51
N ARG A 224 -14.71 13.86 18.84
CA ARG A 224 -13.64 13.13 18.15
C ARG A 224 -13.98 12.85 16.68
N LEU A 225 -15.25 12.65 16.34
CA LEU A 225 -15.68 12.46 14.95
C LEU A 225 -15.50 13.74 14.13
N ARG A 226 -15.89 14.89 14.68
CA ARG A 226 -15.66 16.20 14.03
C ARG A 226 -14.18 16.49 13.87
N GLU A 227 -13.40 16.18 14.89
CA GLU A 227 -11.93 16.32 14.84
C GLU A 227 -11.34 15.45 13.73
N LEU A 228 -11.73 14.18 13.65
CA LEU A 228 -11.26 13.25 12.62
C LEU A 228 -11.56 13.76 11.21
N ILE A 229 -12.78 14.23 10.96
CA ILE A 229 -13.16 14.82 9.66
C ILE A 229 -12.26 16.03 9.34
N ALA A 230 -11.98 16.90 10.31
CA ALA A 230 -11.11 18.05 10.11
C ALA A 230 -9.64 17.68 9.85
N LYS A 231 -9.16 16.57 10.44
CA LYS A 231 -7.80 16.06 10.22
C LYS A 231 -7.64 15.36 8.88
N LEU A 232 -8.67 14.62 8.43
CA LEU A 232 -8.74 14.07 7.07
C LEU A 232 -8.66 15.16 6.00
N ASP A 233 -9.26 16.32 6.24
CA ASP A 233 -9.19 17.46 5.31
C ASP A 233 -7.78 18.04 5.16
N LYS A 234 -6.99 17.99 6.24
CA LYS A 234 -5.60 18.49 6.29
C LYS A 234 -4.55 17.43 5.95
N LEU A 235 -4.96 16.18 5.69
CA LEU A 235 -4.05 15.05 5.53
C LEU A 235 -3.07 14.89 6.71
N ASP A 236 -3.55 15.13 7.94
CA ASP A 236 -2.75 15.03 9.17
C ASP A 236 -2.81 13.58 9.70
N PHE A 237 -2.04 12.68 9.09
CA PHE A 237 -2.16 11.23 9.34
C PHE A 237 -1.74 10.83 10.75
N THR A 238 -0.76 11.50 11.35
CA THR A 238 -0.43 11.31 12.78
C THR A 238 -1.68 11.49 13.65
N LYS A 239 -2.44 12.59 13.47
CA LYS A 239 -3.69 12.79 14.24
C LYS A 239 -4.84 11.91 13.80
N ILE A 240 -4.92 11.52 12.52
CA ILE A 240 -5.90 10.54 12.04
C ILE A 240 -5.69 9.20 12.77
N THR A 241 -4.45 8.73 12.92
CA THR A 241 -4.11 7.48 13.62
C THR A 241 -4.43 7.53 15.12
N GLU A 242 -4.14 8.63 15.80
CA GLU A 242 -4.55 8.82 17.21
C GLU A 242 -6.08 8.71 17.37
N LEU A 243 -6.82 9.38 16.49
CA LEU A 243 -8.28 9.39 16.52
C LEU A 243 -8.87 8.04 16.16
N TRP A 244 -8.25 7.32 15.23
CA TRP A 244 -8.63 5.95 14.92
C TRP A 244 -8.51 5.04 16.15
N THR A 245 -7.34 5.07 16.81
CA THR A 245 -7.07 4.26 18.01
C THR A 245 -8.16 4.51 19.07
N PHE A 246 -8.54 5.78 19.25
CA PHE A 246 -9.67 6.13 20.13
C PHE A 246 -10.99 5.44 19.73
N PHE A 247 -11.35 5.42 18.43
CA PHE A 247 -12.57 4.78 17.97
C PHE A 247 -12.52 3.25 18.06
N GLU A 248 -11.34 2.65 17.92
CA GLU A 248 -11.11 1.22 18.12
C GLU A 248 -11.31 0.82 19.58
N GLU A 249 -10.67 1.53 20.51
CA GLU A 249 -10.83 1.33 21.96
C GLU A 249 -12.28 1.53 22.41
N ASN A 250 -13.02 2.41 21.72
CA ASN A 250 -14.41 2.74 22.02
C ASN A 250 -15.43 2.06 21.11
N LYS A 251 -15.05 1.01 20.36
CA LYS A 251 -15.91 0.37 19.33
C LYS A 251 -17.30 -0.03 19.80
N ALA A 252 -17.49 -0.38 21.07
CA ALA A 252 -18.82 -0.69 21.61
C ALA A 252 -19.78 0.52 21.56
N LYS A 253 -19.25 1.74 21.71
CA LYS A 253 -20.01 2.99 21.71
C LYS A 253 -20.05 3.67 20.34
N SER A 254 -19.09 3.36 19.47
CA SER A 254 -18.89 3.95 18.14
C SER A 254 -18.87 2.92 17.01
N LYS A 255 -19.61 1.81 17.15
CA LYS A 255 -19.55 0.66 16.22
C LYS A 255 -19.59 1.07 14.75
N GLU A 256 -20.57 1.86 14.35
CA GLU A 256 -20.73 2.26 12.95
C GLU A 256 -19.55 3.11 12.44
N VAL A 257 -19.06 4.05 13.25
CA VAL A 257 -17.87 4.85 12.90
C VAL A 257 -16.64 3.96 12.79
N TYR A 258 -16.45 3.03 13.73
CA TYR A 258 -15.33 2.10 13.70
C TYR A 258 -15.39 1.16 12.50
N GLU A 259 -16.57 0.65 12.13
CA GLU A 259 -16.72 -0.17 10.92
C GLU A 259 -16.49 0.62 9.63
N MET A 260 -16.89 1.91 9.58
CA MET A 260 -16.54 2.78 8.46
C MET A 260 -15.04 2.99 8.37
N LEU A 261 -14.41 3.28 9.50
CA LEU A 261 -12.97 3.45 9.60
C LEU A 261 -12.26 2.20 9.08
N LYS A 262 -12.53 1.03 9.67
CA LYS A 262 -11.90 -0.25 9.34
C LYS A 262 -11.88 -0.61 7.85
N GLN A 263 -12.83 -0.10 7.07
CA GLN A 263 -12.90 -0.31 5.63
C GLN A 263 -11.84 0.48 4.84
N PHE A 264 -11.16 1.42 5.50
CA PHE A 264 -10.10 2.28 4.98
C PHE A 264 -8.82 2.16 5.83
N ASP A 265 -8.55 0.99 6.40
CA ASP A 265 -7.38 0.72 7.26
C ASP A 265 -6.05 1.10 6.60
N SER A 266 -5.96 0.91 5.27
CA SER A 266 -4.80 1.29 4.44
C SER A 266 -4.43 2.77 4.52
N ILE A 267 -5.35 3.66 4.92
CA ILE A 267 -5.07 5.08 5.13
C ILE A 267 -4.19 5.30 6.36
N LEU A 268 -4.36 4.49 7.40
CA LEU A 268 -3.60 4.59 8.65
C LEU A 268 -2.18 4.07 8.51
N GLU A 269 -2.01 3.11 7.61
CA GLU A 269 -0.71 2.48 7.35
C GLU A 269 0.25 3.44 6.62
N LEU A 270 -0.22 4.63 6.21
CA LEU A 270 0.58 5.65 5.54
C LEU A 270 1.51 6.46 6.47
N GLU A 271 1.23 6.51 7.78
CA GLU A 271 2.06 7.25 8.75
C GLU A 271 1.81 6.78 10.20
N LEU A 272 2.88 6.43 10.93
CA LEU A 272 2.81 6.12 12.37
C LEU A 272 3.72 6.99 13.25
N LYS A 273 4.75 7.66 12.69
CA LYS A 273 5.76 8.38 13.48
C LYS A 273 5.77 9.86 13.16
N GLU A 274 5.66 10.67 14.20
CA GLU A 274 5.83 12.11 14.14
C GLU A 274 7.24 12.45 13.59
N GLY A 275 7.31 13.19 12.48
CA GLY A 275 8.56 13.58 11.84
C GLY A 275 9.11 12.58 10.81
N ALA A 276 8.45 11.44 10.59
CA ALA A 276 8.74 10.56 9.46
C ALA A 276 8.14 11.11 8.16
N ASP A 277 8.85 10.93 7.05
CA ASP A 277 8.37 11.34 5.74
C ASP A 277 7.26 10.40 5.25
N THR A 278 6.03 10.91 5.11
CA THR A 278 4.88 10.11 4.65
C THR A 278 5.06 9.69 3.19
N LEU A 279 4.37 8.63 2.76
CA LEU A 279 4.38 8.24 1.35
C LEU A 279 3.89 9.39 0.43
N LEU A 280 2.88 10.15 0.87
CA LEU A 280 2.38 11.31 0.13
C LEU A 280 3.40 12.47 0.07
N ALA A 281 4.08 12.75 1.18
CA ALA A 281 5.15 13.75 1.24
C ALA A 281 6.33 13.34 0.37
N LYS A 282 6.72 12.06 0.43
CA LYS A 282 7.73 11.45 -0.44
C LYS A 282 7.37 11.60 -1.92
N ILE A 283 6.16 11.21 -2.33
CA ILE A 283 5.71 11.35 -3.72
C ILE A 283 5.76 12.83 -4.14
N THR A 284 5.27 13.74 -3.29
CA THR A 284 5.28 15.18 -3.57
C THR A 284 6.70 15.71 -3.74
N ARG A 285 7.61 15.36 -2.83
CA ARG A 285 9.03 15.75 -2.91
C ARG A 285 9.67 15.18 -4.17
N LEU A 286 9.52 13.89 -4.42
CA LEU A 286 10.08 13.21 -5.59
C LEU A 286 9.64 13.87 -6.90
N ARG A 287 8.34 14.19 -7.03
CA ARG A 287 7.80 14.92 -8.20
C ARG A 287 8.41 16.31 -8.38
N ASN A 288 8.69 17.01 -7.29
CA ASN A 288 9.37 18.31 -7.35
C ASN A 288 10.84 18.14 -7.73
N GLU A 289 11.54 17.16 -7.15
CA GLU A 289 12.93 16.85 -7.45
C GLU A 289 13.13 16.42 -8.90
N ILE A 290 12.22 15.64 -9.49
CA ILE A 290 12.30 15.21 -10.91
C ILE A 290 12.28 16.41 -11.88
N LYS A 291 11.70 17.55 -11.48
CA LYS A 291 11.68 18.76 -12.32
C LYS A 291 13.01 19.51 -12.30
N THR A 292 13.80 19.36 -11.24
CA THR A 292 15.04 20.12 -11.03
C THR A 292 16.29 19.24 -11.13
N ASN A 293 16.16 17.94 -10.89
CA ASN A 293 17.25 16.97 -10.79
C ASN A 293 17.01 15.84 -11.80
N LYS A 294 18.04 15.54 -12.60
CA LYS A 294 18.01 14.39 -13.50
C LYS A 294 18.17 13.10 -12.70
N ILE A 295 17.31 12.12 -12.96
CA ILE A 295 17.53 10.73 -12.55
C ILE A 295 18.47 10.09 -13.58
N TYR A 296 19.69 9.76 -13.17
CA TYR A 296 20.71 9.23 -14.06
C TYR A 296 20.43 7.76 -14.42
N ARG A 297 20.52 7.47 -15.71
CA ARG A 297 20.44 6.13 -16.32
C ARG A 297 21.83 5.65 -16.70
N PHE A 298 21.94 4.35 -17.00
CA PHE A 298 23.21 3.76 -17.40
C PHE A 298 23.81 4.46 -18.63
N ASP A 299 22.99 4.79 -19.62
CA ASP A 299 23.42 5.44 -20.86
C ASP A 299 23.88 6.89 -20.67
N ASP A 300 23.48 7.54 -19.58
CA ASP A 300 23.93 8.90 -19.26
C ASP A 300 25.41 8.96 -18.90
N PHE A 301 26.03 7.83 -18.55
CA PHE A 301 27.45 7.74 -18.23
C PHE A 301 28.35 7.57 -19.46
N PHE A 302 27.78 7.17 -20.60
CA PHE A 302 28.52 6.91 -21.84
C PHE A 302 28.23 7.94 -22.94
N SER A 303 27.26 8.81 -22.71
CA SER A 303 26.93 9.94 -23.58
C SER A 303 27.87 11.11 -23.31
N ASN A 304 28.93 11.25 -24.11
CA ASN A 304 29.71 12.48 -24.26
C ASN A 304 29.09 13.37 -25.36
#